data_AF-A0A376M2P0-F1
#
_entry.id   AF-A0A376M2P0-F1
#
_cell.length_a   1.000
_cell.length_b   1.000
_cell.length_c   1.000
_cell.angle_alpha   90.00
_cell.angle_beta   90.00
_cell.angle_gamma   90.00
#
_symmetry.space_group_name_H-M   'P 1'
#
loop_
_entity.id
_entity.type
_entity.pdbx_description
1 polymer ?
#
loop_
_entity_poly.entity_id
_entity_poly.type
_entity_poly.pdbx_seq_one_letter_code
_entity_poly.pdbx_strand_id
1 'polypeptide(L)'
;MMRKYFPLEASERLFVAIEEDDVVDAQVSLPPTIALSCTTEIIHDNYALCLKFWLDGVNRQELLRLIRKQAKGDELTTDERKQFKYMRARYKHLRFAQRLYLKKR
;
A
#
# COMPACT_ATOMS: atom_id res chain seq x y z
N MET A 1 16.84 -15.21 4.31
CA MET A 1 16.75 -14.06 3.39
C MET A 1 17.24 -12.83 4.16
N MET A 2 18.35 -12.20 3.76
CA MET A 2 18.82 -10.97 4.41
C MET A 2 17.71 -9.92 4.32
N ARG A 3 17.33 -9.32 5.47
CA ARG A 3 16.42 -8.18 5.49
C ARG A 3 17.17 -6.98 4.90
N LYS A 4 16.96 -6.72 3.61
CA LYS A 4 17.35 -5.44 2.99
C LYS A 4 16.61 -4.33 3.74
N TYR A 5 17.35 -3.34 4.23
CA TYR A 5 16.75 -2.16 4.84
C TYR A 5 16.22 -1.27 3.73
N PHE A 6 14.97 -0.88 3.84
CA PHE A 6 14.38 0.15 2.99
C PHE A 6 14.02 1.34 3.87
N PRO A 7 14.41 2.56 3.48
CA PRO A 7 14.03 3.77 4.19
C PRO A 7 12.50 3.96 4.13
N LEU A 8 11.94 4.68 5.11
CA LEU A 8 10.50 4.90 5.20
C LEU A 8 9.97 5.60 3.93
N GLU A 9 10.76 6.55 3.44
CA GLU A 9 10.50 7.35 2.25
C GLU A 9 10.32 6.49 1.00
N ALA A 10 10.96 5.32 0.92
CA ALA A 10 10.78 4.41 -0.22
C ALA A 10 9.38 3.79 -0.24
N SER A 11 8.87 3.38 0.92
CA SER A 11 7.51 2.85 1.08
C SER A 11 6.47 3.94 0.83
N GLU A 12 6.76 5.18 1.23
CA GLU A 12 5.85 6.30 0.98
C GLU A 12 5.78 6.68 -0.49
N ARG A 13 6.91 6.73 -1.19
CA ARG A 13 6.96 6.99 -2.64
C ARG A 13 6.23 5.93 -3.44
N LEU A 14 6.41 4.64 -3.08
CA LEU A 14 5.68 3.55 -3.71
C LEU A 14 4.17 3.74 -3.58
N PHE A 15 3.71 4.14 -2.40
CA PHE A 15 2.29 4.33 -2.16
C PHE A 15 1.73 5.55 -2.90
N VAL A 16 2.45 6.67 -2.91
CA VAL A 16 2.07 7.85 -3.70
C VAL A 16 1.93 7.48 -5.17
N ALA A 17 2.89 6.73 -5.73
CA ALA A 17 2.83 6.28 -7.12
C ALA A 17 1.61 5.38 -7.40
N ILE A 18 1.27 4.47 -6.48
CA ILE A 18 0.06 3.63 -6.60
C ILE A 18 -1.22 4.47 -6.51
N GLU A 19 -1.25 5.49 -5.66
CA GLU A 19 -2.41 6.39 -5.56
C GLU A 19 -2.58 7.30 -6.78
N GLU A 20 -1.48 7.76 -7.38
CA GLU A 20 -1.50 8.55 -8.62
C GLU A 20 -2.01 7.72 -9.80
N ASP A 21 -1.62 6.44 -9.89
CA ASP A 21 -2.06 5.51 -10.95
C ASP A 21 -3.57 5.16 -10.86
N ASP A 22 -4.21 5.36 -9.71
CA ASP A 22 -5.67 5.18 -9.53
C ASP A 22 -6.50 6.28 -10.24
N VAL A 23 -5.86 7.30 -10.84
CA VAL A 23 -6.52 8.35 -11.63
C VAL A 23 -6.40 8.07 -13.12
N VAL A 24 -7.53 7.92 -13.80
CA VAL A 24 -7.56 7.72 -15.26
C VAL A 24 -7.11 8.99 -15.97
N ASP A 25 -5.89 8.99 -16.51
CA ASP A 25 -5.42 10.02 -17.42
C ASP A 25 -5.85 9.69 -18.86
N ALA A 26 -6.86 10.42 -19.35
CA ALA A 26 -7.38 10.26 -20.70
C ALA A 26 -6.44 10.78 -21.80
N GLN A 27 -5.36 11.47 -21.43
CA GLN A 27 -4.35 12.03 -22.33
C GLN A 27 -3.02 11.26 -22.27
N VAL A 28 -2.96 10.15 -21.50
CA VAL A 28 -1.74 9.35 -21.40
C VAL A 28 -1.36 8.76 -22.76
N SER A 29 -0.10 8.87 -23.12
CA SER A 29 0.47 8.26 -24.32
C SER A 29 1.61 7.33 -23.92
N LEU A 30 1.83 6.29 -24.73
CA LEU A 30 2.97 5.41 -24.53
C LEU A 30 4.28 6.22 -24.69
N PRO A 31 5.24 6.08 -23.77
CA PRO A 31 6.53 6.70 -23.96
C PRO A 31 7.19 6.16 -25.23
N PRO A 32 7.96 6.98 -25.97
CA PRO A 32 8.58 6.58 -27.23
C PRO A 32 9.56 5.41 -27.07
N THR A 33 10.10 5.21 -25.87
CA THR A 33 10.99 4.10 -25.52
C THR A 33 10.61 3.57 -24.13
N ILE A 34 10.43 2.25 -24.02
CA ILE A 34 10.26 1.56 -22.74
C ILE A 34 11.59 0.87 -22.41
N ALA A 35 12.26 1.33 -21.35
CA ALA A 35 13.48 0.68 -20.85
C ALA A 35 13.10 -0.61 -20.12
N LEU A 36 13.34 -1.76 -20.75
CA LEU A 36 13.07 -3.08 -20.18
C LEU A 36 14.22 -3.64 -19.33
N SER A 37 15.25 -2.85 -19.05
CA SER A 37 16.40 -3.26 -18.25
C SER A 37 15.99 -3.43 -16.79
N CYS A 38 15.50 -4.63 -16.45
CA CYS A 38 15.17 -5.03 -15.10
C CYS A 38 15.88 -6.35 -14.82
N THR A 39 16.85 -6.34 -13.91
CA THR A 39 17.57 -7.56 -13.52
C THR A 39 16.76 -8.34 -12.50
N THR A 40 17.05 -9.64 -12.34
CA THR A 40 16.43 -10.48 -11.32
C THR A 40 16.59 -9.91 -9.92
N GLU A 41 17.75 -9.29 -9.63
CA GLU A 41 18.04 -8.64 -8.35
C GLU A 41 17.11 -7.46 -8.10
N ILE A 42 16.89 -6.61 -9.12
CA ILE A 42 15.96 -5.49 -9.04
C ILE A 42 14.53 -5.98 -8.77
N ILE A 43 14.11 -7.06 -9.45
CA ILE A 43 12.80 -7.68 -9.24
C ILE A 43 12.67 -8.16 -7.78
N HIS A 44 13.67 -8.89 -7.28
CA HIS A 44 13.67 -9.39 -5.90
C HIS A 44 13.65 -8.26 -4.87
N ASP A 45 14.41 -7.20 -5.11
CA ASP A 45 14.44 -6.02 -4.24
C ASP A 45 13.09 -5.30 -4.21
N ASN A 46 12.43 -5.16 -5.36
CA ASN A 46 11.09 -4.56 -5.44
C ASN A 46 10.04 -5.42 -4.71
N TYR A 47 10.09 -6.74 -4.84
CA TYR A 47 9.24 -7.64 -4.06
C TYR A 47 9.51 -7.56 -2.55
N ALA A 48 10.78 -7.43 -2.15
CA ALA A 48 11.14 -7.28 -0.75
C ALA A 48 10.61 -5.96 -0.17
N LEU A 49 10.59 -4.87 -0.94
CA LEU A 49 9.95 -3.61 -0.56
C LEU A 49 8.44 -3.77 -0.35
N CYS A 50 7.74 -4.40 -1.30
CA CYS A 50 6.30 -4.69 -1.17
C CYS A 50 5.99 -5.56 0.06
N LEU A 51 6.80 -6.59 0.31
CA LEU A 51 6.64 -7.45 1.48
C LEU A 51 6.90 -6.70 2.78
N LYS A 52 7.94 -5.85 2.83
CA LYS A 52 8.21 -5.00 3.99
C LYS A 52 7.01 -4.12 4.33
N PHE A 53 6.40 -3.49 3.32
CA PHE A 53 5.20 -2.68 3.51
C PHE A 53 4.07 -3.44 4.20
N TRP A 54 3.87 -4.73 3.86
CA TRP A 54 2.90 -5.58 4.56
C TRP A 54 3.34 -5.96 5.97
N LEU A 55 4.63 -6.29 6.16
CA LEU A 55 5.18 -6.69 7.46
C LEU A 55 5.21 -5.56 8.48
N ASP A 56 5.36 -4.31 8.04
CA ASP A 56 5.27 -3.12 8.91
C ASP A 56 3.86 -3.00 9.52
N GLY A 57 2.87 -3.69 8.95
CA GLY A 57 1.58 -3.94 9.58
C GLY A 57 0.71 -2.70 9.78
N VAL A 58 -0.34 -2.86 10.59
CA VAL A 58 -1.34 -1.82 10.82
C VAL A 58 -1.49 -1.55 12.31
N ASN A 59 -1.43 -0.27 12.69
CA ASN A 59 -1.88 0.14 14.01
C ASN A 59 -3.41 0.04 14.07
N ARG A 60 -3.92 -1.02 14.71
CA ARG A 60 -5.35 -1.30 14.82
C ARG A 60 -6.11 -0.18 15.55
N GLN A 61 -5.52 0.42 16.58
CA GLN A 61 -6.18 1.49 17.35
C GLN A 61 -6.41 2.71 16.47
N GLU A 62 -5.40 3.08 15.69
CA GLU A 62 -5.48 4.22 14.78
C GLU A 62 -6.45 3.97 13.62
N LEU A 63 -6.42 2.77 13.03
CA LEU A 63 -7.40 2.38 12.02
C LEU A 63 -8.83 2.47 12.58
N LEU A 64 -9.08 1.99 13.80
CA LEU A 64 -10.39 2.08 14.42
C LEU A 64 -10.80 3.51 14.73
N ARG A 65 -9.86 4.39 15.10
CA ARG A 65 -10.11 5.81 15.32
C ARG A 65 -10.65 6.45 14.04
N LEU A 66 -9.97 6.25 12.91
CA LEU A 66 -10.37 6.79 11.60
C LEU A 66 -11.69 6.20 11.11
N ILE A 67 -11.90 4.89 11.24
CA ILE A 67 -13.17 4.24 10.87
C ILE A 67 -14.33 4.81 11.68
N ARG A 68 -14.16 4.96 13.00
CA ARG A 68 -15.22 5.52 13.87
C ARG A 68 -15.52 6.98 13.55
N LYS A 69 -14.49 7.76 13.20
CA LYS A 69 -14.66 9.15 12.75
C LYS A 69 -15.53 9.20 11.49
N GLN A 70 -15.19 8.42 10.46
CA GLN A 70 -16.00 8.33 9.24
C GLN A 70 -17.42 7.79 9.50
N ALA A 71 -17.57 6.78 10.37
CA ALA A 71 -18.88 6.21 10.70
C ALA A 71 -19.82 7.19 11.41
N LYS A 72 -19.27 8.25 12.04
CA LYS A 72 -20.05 9.35 12.63
C LYS A 72 -20.43 10.43 11.62
N GLY A 73 -19.94 10.36 10.38
CA GLY A 73 -20.14 11.37 9.35
C GLY A 73 -19.08 12.48 9.35
N ASP A 74 -18.05 12.38 10.21
CA ASP A 74 -16.97 13.38 10.24
C ASP A 74 -16.05 13.23 9.03
N GLU A 75 -15.64 14.35 8.43
CA GLU A 75 -14.63 14.35 7.39
C GLU A 75 -13.22 14.08 7.94
N LEU A 76 -12.49 13.23 7.22
CA LEU A 76 -11.06 13.04 7.45
C LEU A 76 -10.28 14.21 6.84
N THR A 77 -9.24 14.70 7.52
CA THR A 77 -8.29 15.64 6.89
C THR A 77 -7.55 14.96 5.74
N THR A 78 -6.83 15.73 4.91
CA THR A 78 -5.99 15.15 3.84
C THR A 78 -4.99 14.13 4.38
N ASP A 79 -4.34 14.44 5.51
CA ASP A 79 -3.39 13.54 6.16
C ASP A 79 -4.07 12.28 6.71
N GLU A 80 -5.24 12.44 7.33
CA GLU A 80 -6.01 11.28 7.82
C GLU A 80 -6.53 10.41 6.67
N ARG A 81 -6.95 10.99 5.54
CA ARG A 81 -7.33 10.24 4.34
C ARG A 81 -6.14 9.44 3.82
N LYS A 82 -4.96 10.07 3.72
CA LYS A 82 -3.70 9.42 3.35
C LYS A 82 -3.42 8.25 4.29
N GLN A 83 -3.32 8.51 5.60
CA GLN A 83 -3.07 7.48 6.63
C GLN A 83 -4.08 6.32 6.60
N PHE A 84 -5.37 6.62 6.41
CA PHE A 84 -6.41 5.62 6.30
C PHE A 84 -6.18 4.70 5.10
N LYS A 85 -5.85 5.26 3.92
CA LYS A 85 -5.56 4.46 2.73
C LYS A 85 -4.30 3.61 2.91
N TYR A 86 -3.24 4.14 3.53
CA TYR A 86 -2.03 3.36 3.88
C TYR A 86 -2.38 2.13 4.73
N MET A 87 -3.12 2.33 5.82
CA MET A 87 -3.53 1.25 6.71
C MET A 87 -4.46 0.25 6.00
N ARG A 88 -5.38 0.74 5.16
CA ARG A 88 -6.28 -0.11 4.38
C ARG A 88 -5.51 -0.99 3.39
N ALA A 89 -4.50 -0.46 2.70
CA ALA A 89 -3.69 -1.23 1.75
C ALA A 89 -2.94 -2.39 2.44
N ARG A 90 -2.39 -2.16 3.63
CA ARG A 90 -1.74 -3.20 4.45
C ARG A 90 -2.73 -4.24 4.99
N TYR A 91 -3.91 -3.78 5.43
CA TYR A 91 -4.94 -4.66 6.01
C TYR A 91 -5.73 -5.48 4.97
N LYS A 92 -5.88 -5.01 3.73
CA LYS A 92 -6.76 -5.61 2.70
C LYS A 92 -6.41 -7.09 2.45
N HIS A 93 -5.13 -7.40 2.31
CA HIS A 93 -4.65 -8.77 2.11
C HIS A 93 -4.94 -9.66 3.32
N LEU A 94 -4.72 -9.17 4.54
CA LEU A 94 -5.05 -9.88 5.77
C LEU A 94 -6.54 -10.22 5.84
N ARG A 95 -7.43 -9.28 5.52
CA ARG A 95 -8.88 -9.52 5.47
C ARG A 95 -9.24 -10.63 4.47
N PHE A 96 -8.63 -10.64 3.29
CA PHE A 96 -8.87 -11.71 2.32
C PHE A 96 -8.32 -13.05 2.80
N ALA A 97 -7.11 -13.08 3.35
CA ALA A 97 -6.53 -14.29 3.93
C ALA A 97 -7.42 -14.87 5.04
N GLN A 98 -7.92 -14.02 5.94
CA GLN A 98 -8.91 -14.42 6.95
C GLN A 98 -10.16 -15.00 6.29
N ARG A 99 -10.76 -14.32 5.32
CA ARG A 99 -11.96 -14.82 4.64
C ARG A 99 -11.74 -16.17 3.94
N LEU A 100 -10.57 -16.37 3.33
CA LEU A 100 -10.26 -17.55 2.53
C LEU A 100 -9.84 -18.76 3.40
N TYR A 101 -9.11 -18.51 4.48
CA TYR A 101 -8.41 -19.57 5.23
C TYR A 101 -8.86 -19.71 6.69
N LEU A 102 -9.67 -18.79 7.22
CA LEU A 102 -10.27 -18.98 8.53
C LEU A 102 -11.32 -20.08 8.42
N LYS A 103 -10.98 -21.29 8.88
CA LYS A 103 -11.97 -22.36 9.05
C LYS A 103 -13.07 -21.84 9.97
N LYS A 104 -14.34 -21.94 9.53
CA LYS A 104 -15.48 -21.77 10.43
C LYS A 104 -15.29 -22.77 11.57
N ARG A 105 -15.08 -22.26 12.77
CA ARG A 105 -15.24 -23.05 13.99
C ARG A 105 -16.73 -23.22 14.25
#